data_AF-A0A3D1R1B4-F1
#
_entry.id   AF-A0A3D1R1B4-F1
#
_cell.length_a   1.000
_cell.length_b   1.000
_cell.length_c   1.000
_cell.angle_alpha   90.00
_cell.angle_beta   90.00
_cell.angle_gamma   90.00
#
_symmetry.space_group_name_H-M   'P 1'
#
loop_
_entity.id
_entity.type
_entity.pdbx_description
1 polymer ?
#
loop_
_entity_poly.entity_id
_entity_poly.type
_entity_poly.pdbx_seq_one_letter_code
_entity_poly.pdbx_strand_id
1 'polypeptide(L)'
;MEEVPADDAQIGQLARAQAREGPGNRGDLERDYRGLRKRARQRHRERTPAAAELEDARVCGKARLAKQRDDVGDLRALRREGDDPGAGMEAEDRGRDGSDEAKQGKGEDVDHRSGPLGYGRHSKGSRGRAATLPTLRRKARCAIDAFMRILEQLLGGRDFARTHPAAGQMANFAYLLGDAAAGECLLVDPAWDIRGLLQIVEDRGLRLRGAIATHAHADHVGGRLFGIGIEGLSRLLELAPEARVWVHDADAEELVKLTGVDPNRLERVHHRDTLSMGETQLEFLHTPGHTPGAMCVKAGDALLTGDTLFVGECGRIDLPRSEPLKMWESLNRTLALLPDETVVYPGHLYGPAPTSTIGQEKRSNPNLNVSFDEWRSVLGA
;
A
#
# COMPACT_ATOMS: atom_id res chain seq x y z
N MET A 1 2.96 15.18 40.51
CA MET A 1 2.02 14.04 40.63
C MET A 1 0.67 14.56 40.22
N GLU A 2 0.37 14.50 38.92
CA GLU A 2 -1.00 14.70 38.45
C GLU A 2 -1.76 13.39 38.69
N GLU A 3 -2.90 13.47 39.37
CA GLU A 3 -3.76 12.31 39.60
C GLU A 3 -4.19 11.72 38.26
N VAL A 4 -3.95 10.42 38.06
CA VAL A 4 -4.49 9.66 36.94
C VAL A 4 -6.02 9.83 36.98
N PRO A 5 -6.66 10.33 35.91
CA PRO A 5 -8.11 10.51 35.91
C PRO A 5 -8.78 9.18 36.25
N ALA A 6 -9.74 9.20 37.19
CA ALA A 6 -10.37 7.99 37.75
C ALA A 6 -10.88 7.00 36.68
N ASP A 7 -11.28 7.51 35.52
CA ASP A 7 -11.74 6.70 34.38
C ASP A 7 -10.62 5.87 33.73
N ASP A 8 -9.38 6.35 33.65
CA ASP A 8 -8.27 5.62 33.01
C ASP A 8 -7.78 4.48 33.91
N ALA A 9 -7.78 4.69 35.23
CA ALA A 9 -7.54 3.64 36.21
C ALA A 9 -8.67 2.57 36.18
N GLN A 10 -9.93 2.98 36.04
CA GLN A 10 -11.06 2.06 35.89
C GLN A 10 -11.05 1.28 34.58
N ILE A 11 -10.64 1.90 33.46
CA ILE A 11 -10.46 1.22 32.17
C ILE A 11 -9.42 0.10 32.30
N GLY A 12 -8.29 0.38 32.97
CA GLY A 12 -7.26 -0.62 33.23
C GLY A 12 -7.71 -1.78 34.12
N GLN A 13 -8.56 -1.50 35.13
CA GLN A 13 -9.13 -2.54 36.00
C GLN A 13 -10.17 -3.41 35.27
N LEU A 14 -11.03 -2.81 34.44
CA LEU A 14 -12.04 -3.53 33.66
C LEU A 14 -11.42 -4.41 32.57
N ALA A 15 -10.37 -3.93 31.90
CA ALA A 15 -9.62 -4.74 30.93
C ALA A 15 -8.98 -5.98 31.57
N ARG A 16 -8.45 -5.85 32.80
CA ARG A 16 -7.89 -6.97 33.56
C ARG A 16 -8.97 -7.95 34.06
N ALA A 17 -10.17 -7.46 34.36
CA ALA A 17 -11.32 -8.30 34.73
C ALA A 17 -11.86 -9.10 33.52
N GLN A 18 -11.94 -8.48 32.34
CA GLN A 18 -12.34 -9.14 31.09
C GLN A 18 -11.41 -10.30 30.70
N ALA A 19 -10.11 -10.19 31.02
CA ALA A 19 -9.12 -11.23 30.76
C ALA A 19 -9.23 -12.45 31.69
N ARG A 20 -10.00 -12.37 32.78
CA ARG A 20 -10.08 -13.40 33.84
C ARG A 20 -11.42 -14.15 33.91
N GLU A 21 -12.48 -13.67 33.25
CA GLU A 21 -13.83 -14.26 33.33
C GLU A 21 -14.17 -15.17 32.12
N GLY A 22 -14.94 -16.23 32.38
CA GLY A 22 -15.48 -17.15 31.37
C GLY A 22 -16.63 -16.55 30.53
N PRO A 23 -17.06 -17.24 29.46
CA PRO A 23 -17.87 -16.65 28.37
C PRO A 23 -19.28 -16.16 28.74
N GLY A 24 -19.75 -16.32 29.98
CA GLY A 24 -21.08 -15.91 30.43
C GLY A 24 -21.24 -14.43 30.80
N ASN A 25 -20.15 -13.70 31.07
CA ASN A 25 -20.22 -12.36 31.69
C ASN A 25 -19.58 -11.23 30.85
N ARG A 26 -19.21 -11.50 29.59
CA ARG A 26 -18.45 -10.54 28.74
C ARG A 26 -19.28 -9.35 28.23
N GLY A 27 -20.60 -9.49 28.08
CA GLY A 27 -21.44 -8.48 27.43
C GLY A 27 -21.52 -7.17 28.20
N ASP A 28 -21.71 -7.23 29.52
CA ASP A 28 -21.86 -6.04 30.36
C ASP A 28 -20.52 -5.32 30.58
N LEU A 29 -19.44 -6.09 30.77
CA LEU A 29 -18.09 -5.54 30.88
C LEU A 29 -17.64 -4.82 29.59
N GLU A 30 -18.01 -5.33 28.42
CA GLU A 30 -17.69 -4.71 27.13
C GLU A 30 -18.49 -3.42 26.89
N ARG A 31 -19.75 -3.38 27.34
CA ARG A 31 -20.59 -2.17 27.29
C ARG A 31 -20.02 -1.07 28.19
N ASP A 32 -19.59 -1.42 29.39
CA ASP A 32 -19.01 -0.47 30.34
C ASP A 32 -17.65 0.06 29.89
N TYR A 33 -16.80 -0.82 29.32
CA TYR A 33 -15.52 -0.43 28.72
C TYR A 33 -15.71 0.55 27.55
N ARG A 34 -16.65 0.27 26.63
CA ARG A 34 -16.98 1.17 25.52
C ARG A 34 -17.54 2.52 26.01
N GLY A 35 -18.36 2.50 27.06
CA GLY A 35 -18.91 3.71 27.68
C GLY A 35 -17.82 4.61 28.27
N LEU A 36 -16.86 4.03 29.01
CA LEU A 36 -15.73 4.76 29.61
C LEU A 36 -14.78 5.35 28.55
N ARG A 37 -14.42 4.57 27.52
CA ARG A 37 -13.59 5.09 26.41
C ARG A 37 -14.25 6.24 25.65
N LYS A 38 -15.58 6.19 25.48
CA LYS A 38 -16.32 7.29 24.83
C LYS A 38 -16.24 8.59 25.65
N ARG A 39 -16.37 8.50 26.98
CA ARG A 39 -16.21 9.66 27.90
C ARG A 39 -14.78 10.21 27.92
N ALA A 40 -13.78 9.33 27.94
CA ALA A 40 -12.37 9.74 27.87
C ALA A 40 -12.05 10.49 26.56
N ARG A 41 -12.54 10.00 25.42
CA ARG A 41 -12.42 10.67 24.11
C ARG A 41 -13.13 12.02 24.07
N GLN A 42 -14.30 12.14 24.69
CA GLN A 42 -15.04 13.41 24.75
C GLN A 42 -14.30 14.46 25.59
N ARG A 43 -13.74 14.07 26.74
CA ARG A 43 -12.90 14.99 27.56
C ARG A 43 -11.61 15.41 26.85
N HIS A 44 -11.01 14.52 26.07
CA HIS A 44 -9.84 14.87 25.25
C HIS A 44 -10.20 15.92 24.18
N ARG A 45 -11.37 15.79 23.54
CA ARG A 45 -11.90 16.80 22.59
C ARG A 45 -12.10 18.16 23.24
N GLU A 46 -12.64 18.19 24.46
CA GLU A 46 -12.88 19.44 25.21
C GLU A 46 -11.56 20.13 25.65
N ARG A 47 -10.44 19.40 25.74
CA ARG A 47 -9.12 19.94 26.11
C ARG A 47 -8.25 20.40 24.93
N THR A 48 -8.62 20.10 23.68
CA THR A 48 -7.81 20.44 22.48
C THR A 48 -8.66 21.12 21.39
N PRO A 49 -8.76 22.47 21.38
CA PRO A 49 -9.64 23.22 20.48
C PRO A 49 -9.35 23.04 18.98
N ALA A 50 -8.11 22.70 18.60
CA ALA A 50 -7.70 22.54 17.20
C ALA A 50 -8.40 21.37 16.47
N ALA A 51 -8.97 20.41 17.20
CA ALA A 51 -9.71 19.29 16.59
C ALA A 51 -11.12 19.68 16.11
N ALA A 52 -11.72 20.72 16.68
CA ALA A 52 -13.06 21.18 16.32
C ALA A 52 -13.08 21.95 14.98
N GLU A 53 -12.04 22.74 14.70
CA GLU A 53 -11.93 23.53 13.46
C GLU A 53 -11.78 22.67 12.19
N LEU A 54 -11.17 21.47 12.32
CA LEU A 54 -11.02 20.51 11.21
C LEU A 54 -12.33 19.81 10.83
N GLU A 55 -13.29 19.73 11.76
CA GLU A 55 -14.58 19.07 11.53
C GLU A 55 -15.59 20.04 10.88
N ASP A 56 -15.56 21.33 11.23
CA ASP A 56 -16.35 22.39 10.57
C ASP A 56 -15.95 22.60 9.10
N ALA A 57 -14.65 22.52 8.79
CA ALA A 57 -14.17 22.53 7.40
C ALA A 57 -14.69 21.33 6.58
N ARG A 58 -14.90 20.17 7.23
CA ARG A 58 -15.46 18.95 6.62
C ARG A 58 -16.95 19.07 6.32
N VAL A 59 -17.73 19.73 7.18
CA VAL A 59 -19.16 19.97 6.96
C VAL A 59 -19.36 20.94 5.78
N CYS A 60 -18.54 21.98 5.69
CA CYS A 60 -18.56 22.92 4.57
C CYS A 60 -18.18 22.25 3.23
N GLY A 61 -17.18 21.36 3.25
CA GLY A 61 -16.76 20.58 2.06
C GLY A 61 -17.85 19.63 1.53
N LYS A 62 -18.63 18.99 2.41
CA LYS A 62 -19.75 18.11 2.03
C LYS A 62 -20.89 18.87 1.33
N ALA A 63 -21.19 20.10 1.76
CA ALA A 63 -22.21 20.94 1.13
C ALA A 63 -21.81 21.36 -0.30
N ARG A 64 -20.51 21.59 -0.54
CA ARG A 64 -19.97 21.95 -1.88
C ARG A 64 -20.01 20.78 -2.87
N LEU A 65 -19.76 19.56 -2.39
CA LEU A 65 -19.83 18.33 -3.19
C LEU A 65 -21.27 17.89 -3.51
N ALA A 66 -22.25 18.20 -2.67
CA ALA A 66 -23.65 17.96 -2.97
C ALA A 66 -24.12 18.81 -4.16
N LYS A 67 -23.76 20.10 -4.18
CA LYS A 67 -24.13 21.03 -5.27
C LYS A 67 -23.55 20.64 -6.63
N GLN A 68 -22.33 20.09 -6.66
CA GLN A 68 -21.71 19.59 -7.90
C GLN A 68 -22.34 18.29 -8.43
N ARG A 69 -23.06 17.51 -7.60
CA ARG A 69 -23.74 16.28 -8.06
C ARG A 69 -25.06 16.57 -8.77
N ASP A 70 -25.74 17.66 -8.38
CA ASP A 70 -26.98 18.10 -9.03
C ASP A 70 -26.71 18.61 -10.46
N ASP A 71 -25.62 19.36 -10.67
CA ASP A 71 -25.21 19.87 -12.00
C ASP A 71 -24.82 18.75 -13.00
N VAL A 72 -24.44 17.57 -12.51
CA VAL A 72 -24.08 16.40 -13.35
C VAL A 72 -25.30 15.53 -13.68
N GLY A 73 -26.39 15.64 -12.90
CA GLY A 73 -27.66 14.95 -13.15
C GLY A 73 -28.34 15.40 -14.44
N ASP A 74 -28.31 16.71 -14.73
CA ASP A 74 -28.94 17.30 -15.92
C ASP A 74 -28.26 16.91 -17.23
N LEU A 75 -26.95 16.65 -17.23
CA LEU A 75 -26.21 16.24 -18.43
C LEU A 75 -26.49 14.80 -18.88
N ARG A 76 -27.04 13.94 -18.00
CA ARG A 76 -27.36 12.53 -18.33
C ARG A 76 -28.75 12.34 -18.93
N ALA A 77 -29.65 13.32 -18.81
CA ALA A 77 -30.98 13.26 -19.39
C ALA A 77 -31.02 13.52 -20.91
N LEU A 78 -29.94 14.07 -21.50
CA LEU A 78 -29.87 14.44 -22.92
C LEU A 78 -29.28 13.34 -23.84
N ARG A 79 -29.08 12.11 -23.36
CA ARG A 79 -28.39 11.04 -24.12
C ARG A 79 -29.20 9.75 -24.34
N ARG A 80 -30.51 9.75 -24.10
CA ARG A 80 -31.39 8.59 -24.29
C ARG A 80 -32.61 8.92 -25.15
N GLU A 81 -32.39 9.32 -26.39
CA GLU A 81 -33.34 9.13 -27.50
C GLU A 81 -32.51 8.81 -28.75
N GLY A 82 -32.65 7.61 -29.30
CA GLY A 82 -31.93 7.17 -30.49
C GLY A 82 -31.78 5.64 -30.61
N ASP A 83 -32.79 5.05 -31.25
CA ASP A 83 -32.77 3.87 -32.13
C ASP A 83 -32.86 2.43 -31.58
N ASP A 84 -33.94 1.78 -32.03
CA ASP A 84 -34.27 0.34 -32.06
C ASP A 84 -34.26 -0.13 -33.55
N PRO A 85 -34.10 -1.44 -33.87
CA PRO A 85 -33.44 -1.94 -35.09
C PRO A 85 -34.38 -2.44 -36.20
N GLY A 86 -33.83 -2.73 -37.38
CA GLY A 86 -34.58 -3.44 -38.42
C GLY A 86 -33.76 -4.02 -39.58
N ALA A 87 -34.05 -5.30 -39.86
CA ALA A 87 -33.91 -6.06 -41.12
C ALA A 87 -32.55 -6.69 -41.48
N GLY A 88 -32.62 -8.00 -41.80
CA GLY A 88 -31.49 -8.86 -42.15
C GLY A 88 -31.26 -9.06 -43.65
N MET A 89 -30.26 -9.87 -43.98
CA MET A 89 -30.20 -10.65 -45.23
C MET A 89 -29.07 -11.69 -45.15
N GLU A 90 -29.40 -12.90 -45.62
CA GLU A 90 -28.49 -14.04 -45.83
C GLU A 90 -27.59 -13.84 -47.06
N ALA A 91 -26.39 -14.42 -47.04
CA ALA A 91 -25.76 -15.03 -48.23
C ALA A 91 -24.55 -15.91 -47.83
N GLU A 92 -24.56 -17.14 -48.31
CA GLU A 92 -23.44 -18.10 -48.34
C GLU A 92 -22.39 -17.68 -49.40
N ASP A 93 -21.13 -18.12 -49.25
CA ASP A 93 -20.45 -19.10 -50.15
C ASP A 93 -18.89 -18.98 -50.13
N ARG A 94 -18.24 -20.16 -50.17
CA ARG A 94 -16.87 -20.57 -50.63
C ARG A 94 -15.75 -19.51 -50.74
N GLY A 95 -14.48 -19.71 -50.34
CA GLY A 95 -13.62 -20.90 -50.30
C GLY A 95 -12.26 -20.59 -51.00
N ARG A 96 -11.17 -21.27 -50.60
CA ARG A 96 -9.85 -21.44 -51.29
C ARG A 96 -8.85 -20.26 -51.23
N ASP A 97 -7.52 -20.35 -51.27
CA ASP A 97 -6.40 -21.32 -51.00
C ASP A 97 -5.10 -20.65 -51.52
N GLY A 98 -3.92 -21.09 -51.06
CA GLY A 98 -2.57 -20.85 -51.66
C GLY A 98 -1.88 -19.52 -51.30
N SER A 99 -0.67 -19.41 -50.72
CA SER A 99 0.65 -20.07 -50.84
C SER A 99 1.69 -19.23 -51.64
N ASP A 100 2.95 -19.35 -51.18
CA ASP A 100 4.25 -19.10 -51.85
C ASP A 100 4.86 -17.69 -51.77
N GLU A 101 5.95 -17.50 -50.99
CA GLU A 101 7.40 -17.65 -51.35
C GLU A 101 7.91 -16.54 -52.28
N ALA A 102 9.16 -16.06 -52.32
CA ALA A 102 10.36 -16.01 -51.49
C ALA A 102 11.42 -15.19 -52.29
N LYS A 103 12.58 -14.88 -51.67
CA LYS A 103 13.90 -14.50 -52.24
C LYS A 103 14.13 -13.01 -52.53
N GLN A 104 15.00 -12.33 -51.77
CA GLN A 104 16.49 -12.32 -51.75
C GLN A 104 17.13 -11.51 -52.89
N GLY A 105 17.96 -10.54 -52.49
CA GLY A 105 18.93 -9.86 -53.34
C GLY A 105 19.90 -9.01 -52.51
N LYS A 106 21.08 -9.56 -52.23
CA LYS A 106 22.27 -8.84 -51.70
C LYS A 106 23.03 -8.17 -52.85
N GLY A 107 23.75 -7.10 -52.55
CA GLY A 107 24.79 -6.53 -53.41
C GLY A 107 25.61 -5.48 -52.66
N GLU A 108 26.87 -5.82 -52.37
CA GLU A 108 27.89 -4.99 -51.71
C GLU A 108 28.69 -4.13 -52.71
N ASP A 109 29.39 -3.14 -52.15
CA ASP A 109 30.78 -2.74 -52.44
C ASP A 109 31.18 -1.54 -53.36
N VAL A 110 31.84 -0.57 -52.67
CA VAL A 110 33.23 -0.04 -52.86
C VAL A 110 33.49 1.23 -53.71
N ASP A 111 33.89 2.28 -52.97
CA ASP A 111 35.05 3.20 -53.05
C ASP A 111 35.47 3.90 -54.37
N HIS A 112 35.66 5.24 -54.30
CA HIS A 112 36.96 5.90 -54.59
C HIS A 112 36.97 7.44 -54.40
N ARG A 113 37.82 7.87 -53.46
CA ARG A 113 38.92 8.89 -53.51
C ARG A 113 38.74 10.33 -54.07
N SER A 114 39.44 11.21 -53.31
CA SER A 114 40.28 12.40 -53.66
C SER A 114 39.69 13.82 -53.67
N GLY A 115 40.32 14.73 -52.88
CA GLY A 115 40.04 16.17 -52.70
C GLY A 115 40.54 17.09 -53.84
N PRO A 116 41.01 18.36 -53.63
CA PRO A 116 41.49 18.98 -52.38
C PRO A 116 41.28 20.54 -52.19
N LEU A 117 41.72 21.05 -51.03
CA LEU A 117 42.33 22.38 -50.69
C LEU A 117 41.54 23.72 -50.72
N GLY A 118 41.66 24.48 -49.61
CA GLY A 118 41.43 25.93 -49.54
C GLY A 118 41.76 26.56 -48.18
N TYR A 119 42.78 27.43 -48.14
CA TYR A 119 43.38 28.13 -46.99
C TYR A 119 42.57 29.35 -46.48
N GLY A 120 42.73 29.74 -45.20
CA GLY A 120 42.37 31.09 -44.70
C GLY A 120 42.52 31.30 -43.18
N ARG A 121 43.25 32.34 -42.76
CA ARG A 121 43.85 32.60 -41.43
C ARG A 121 42.96 33.32 -40.39
N HIS A 122 43.25 33.01 -39.12
CA HIS A 122 43.33 33.82 -37.88
C HIS A 122 42.37 35.00 -37.57
N SER A 123 41.71 34.91 -36.41
CA SER A 123 41.79 35.96 -35.36
C SER A 123 41.65 35.34 -33.96
N LYS A 124 42.36 35.90 -32.98
CA LYS A 124 42.41 35.49 -31.56
C LYS A 124 41.29 36.18 -30.78
N GLY A 125 40.65 35.49 -29.83
CA GLY A 125 39.79 36.15 -28.85
C GLY A 125 39.14 35.23 -27.82
N SER A 126 39.57 35.35 -26.57
CA SER A 126 38.92 34.96 -25.32
C SER A 126 38.52 33.50 -25.06
N ARG A 127 39.17 32.96 -24.02
CA ARG A 127 38.86 31.73 -23.30
C ARG A 127 37.43 31.74 -22.74
N GLY A 128 36.65 30.75 -23.12
CA GLY A 128 35.50 30.27 -22.36
C GLY A 128 35.44 28.76 -22.55
N ARG A 129 35.97 27.98 -21.60
CA ARG A 129 35.77 26.53 -21.59
C ARG A 129 34.27 26.29 -21.42
N ALA A 130 33.61 25.88 -22.49
CA ALA A 130 32.31 25.24 -22.38
C ALA A 130 32.52 23.99 -21.53
N ALA A 131 32.05 24.03 -20.28
CA ALA A 131 31.86 22.84 -19.49
C ALA A 131 30.94 21.94 -20.31
N THR A 132 31.48 20.78 -20.70
CA THR A 132 30.70 19.68 -21.23
C THR A 132 29.48 19.46 -20.33
N LEU A 133 28.35 19.14 -20.96
CA LEU A 133 27.06 18.88 -20.33
C LEU A 133 26.82 17.38 -20.03
N PRO A 134 27.55 16.68 -19.13
CA PRO A 134 27.09 15.38 -18.62
C PRO A 134 26.17 15.48 -17.39
N THR A 135 26.03 16.63 -16.73
CA THR A 135 25.37 16.69 -15.41
C THR A 135 23.87 16.95 -15.45
N LEU A 136 23.33 17.50 -16.54
CA LEU A 136 21.88 17.75 -16.70
C LEU A 136 21.09 16.51 -17.14
N ARG A 137 21.72 15.51 -17.77
CA ARG A 137 21.06 14.26 -18.16
C ARG A 137 20.80 13.29 -16.99
N ARG A 138 21.57 13.36 -15.90
CA ARG A 138 21.35 12.51 -14.72
C ARG A 138 20.15 12.94 -13.88
N LYS A 139 19.92 14.26 -13.74
CA LYS A 139 18.77 14.79 -13.01
C LYS A 139 17.43 14.61 -13.75
N ALA A 140 17.45 14.67 -15.09
CA ALA A 140 16.26 14.41 -15.90
C ALA A 140 15.87 12.93 -15.93
N ARG A 141 16.83 12.00 -15.84
CA ARG A 141 16.55 10.56 -15.72
C ARG A 141 15.81 10.24 -14.41
N CYS A 142 16.32 10.73 -13.28
CA CYS A 142 15.68 10.55 -11.98
C CYS A 142 14.26 11.14 -11.90
N ALA A 143 13.95 12.19 -12.68
CA ALA A 143 12.60 12.76 -12.77
C ALA A 143 11.64 11.98 -13.70
N ILE A 144 12.17 11.25 -14.68
CA ILE A 144 11.38 10.35 -15.56
C ILE A 144 11.19 8.98 -14.89
N ASP A 145 12.15 8.51 -14.09
CA ASP A 145 12.07 7.25 -13.33
C ASP A 145 10.93 7.29 -12.28
N ALA A 146 10.60 8.46 -11.75
CA ALA A 146 9.45 8.66 -10.87
C ALA A 146 8.08 8.60 -11.58
N PHE A 147 8.04 8.70 -12.91
CA PHE A 147 6.81 8.87 -13.68
C PHE A 147 6.11 7.54 -14.04
N MET A 148 6.82 6.41 -13.93
CA MET A 148 6.28 5.09 -14.32
C MET A 148 5.97 4.18 -13.13
N ARG A 149 6.21 4.63 -11.88
CA ARG A 149 5.85 3.85 -10.69
C ARG A 149 4.36 3.95 -10.39
N ILE A 150 3.69 2.82 -10.31
CA ILE A 150 2.31 2.70 -9.87
C ILE A 150 2.32 2.39 -8.37
N LEU A 151 1.61 3.21 -7.60
CA LEU A 151 1.26 2.90 -6.21
C LEU A 151 -0.19 3.33 -6.01
N GLU A 152 -1.09 2.36 -6.02
CA GLU A 152 -2.51 2.58 -5.70
C GLU A 152 -2.84 1.98 -4.34
N GLN A 153 -3.42 2.79 -3.46
CA GLN A 153 -3.92 2.38 -2.16
C GLN A 153 -5.42 2.08 -2.28
N LEU A 154 -5.80 0.84 -1.98
CA LEU A 154 -7.15 0.32 -2.13
C LEU A 154 -7.70 -0.03 -0.75
N LEU A 155 -8.87 0.47 -0.39
CA LEU A 155 -9.50 0.24 0.91
C LEU A 155 -10.57 -0.85 0.82
N GLY A 156 -10.47 -1.85 1.68
CA GLY A 156 -11.46 -2.92 1.82
C GLY A 156 -12.83 -2.38 2.22
N GLY A 157 -13.88 -2.89 1.59
CA GLY A 157 -15.25 -2.40 1.76
C GLY A 157 -15.58 -1.10 1.00
N ARG A 158 -14.59 -0.48 0.31
CA ARG A 158 -14.81 0.70 -0.55
C ARG A 158 -14.36 0.46 -1.98
N ASP A 159 -13.12 0.08 -2.18
CA ASP A 159 -12.49 -0.04 -3.50
C ASP A 159 -12.55 -1.50 -4.00
N PHE A 160 -12.34 -2.46 -3.09
CA PHE A 160 -12.54 -3.90 -3.27
C PHE A 160 -13.37 -4.47 -2.11
N ALA A 161 -13.87 -5.70 -2.23
CA ALA A 161 -14.68 -6.34 -1.18
C ALA A 161 -15.90 -5.49 -0.73
N ARG A 162 -16.48 -4.70 -1.64
CA ARG A 162 -17.53 -3.69 -1.35
C ARG A 162 -18.77 -4.26 -0.65
N THR A 163 -19.08 -5.51 -0.92
CA THR A 163 -20.23 -6.22 -0.36
C THR A 163 -19.87 -7.09 0.84
N HIS A 164 -18.61 -7.12 1.28
CA HIS A 164 -18.14 -7.93 2.40
C HIS A 164 -18.12 -7.10 3.71
N PRO A 165 -19.07 -7.29 4.65
CA PRO A 165 -19.20 -6.42 5.81
C PRO A 165 -17.97 -6.42 6.71
N ALA A 166 -17.34 -7.59 6.91
CA ALA A 166 -16.15 -7.69 7.74
C ALA A 166 -14.93 -6.98 7.12
N ALA A 167 -14.76 -6.99 5.80
CA ALA A 167 -13.67 -6.28 5.12
C ALA A 167 -13.79 -4.76 5.35
N GLY A 168 -15.02 -4.23 5.26
CA GLY A 168 -15.28 -2.82 5.56
C GLY A 168 -15.06 -2.44 7.02
N GLN A 169 -15.27 -3.37 7.97
CA GLN A 169 -15.02 -3.13 9.39
C GLN A 169 -13.54 -3.23 9.76
N MET A 170 -12.83 -4.19 9.17
CA MET A 170 -11.39 -4.35 9.36
C MET A 170 -10.61 -3.22 8.68
N ALA A 171 -11.18 -2.61 7.63
CA ALA A 171 -10.63 -1.42 6.98
C ALA A 171 -9.18 -1.61 6.52
N ASN A 172 -8.83 -2.83 6.08
CA ASN A 172 -7.51 -3.13 5.51
C ASN A 172 -7.28 -2.30 4.25
N PHE A 173 -6.05 -1.85 4.10
CA PHE A 173 -5.53 -1.44 2.82
C PHE A 173 -4.87 -2.64 2.14
N ALA A 174 -5.18 -2.81 0.85
CA ALA A 174 -4.34 -3.54 -0.08
C ALA A 174 -3.66 -2.52 -1.01
N TYR A 175 -2.50 -2.87 -1.54
CA TYR A 175 -1.78 -1.97 -2.45
C TYR A 175 -1.48 -2.65 -3.77
N LEU A 176 -1.64 -1.89 -4.86
CA LEU A 176 -1.07 -2.23 -6.15
C LEU A 176 0.22 -1.45 -6.31
N LEU A 177 1.35 -2.16 -6.33
CA LEU A 177 2.67 -1.58 -6.51
C LEU A 177 3.24 -2.10 -7.82
N GLY A 178 3.62 -1.21 -8.74
CA GLY A 178 3.93 -1.59 -10.12
C GLY A 178 4.93 -0.68 -10.80
N ASP A 179 5.38 -1.15 -11.95
CA ASP A 179 6.12 -0.35 -12.94
C ASP A 179 5.32 -0.38 -14.25
N ALA A 180 4.74 0.77 -14.59
CA ALA A 180 3.91 0.96 -15.78
C ALA A 180 4.69 0.74 -17.08
N ALA A 181 6.01 1.02 -17.09
CA ALA A 181 6.83 0.84 -18.28
C ALA A 181 7.12 -0.65 -18.52
N ALA A 182 7.37 -1.40 -17.44
CA ALA A 182 7.52 -2.86 -17.50
C ALA A 182 6.18 -3.59 -17.68
N GLY A 183 5.06 -2.92 -17.37
CA GLY A 183 3.72 -3.52 -17.40
C GLY A 183 3.56 -4.63 -16.34
N GLU A 184 4.29 -4.55 -15.24
CA GLU A 184 4.27 -5.54 -14.15
C GLU A 184 3.83 -4.90 -12.82
N CYS A 185 3.20 -5.69 -11.95
CA CYS A 185 2.81 -5.27 -10.62
C CYS A 185 2.86 -6.40 -9.58
N LEU A 186 2.84 -5.99 -8.31
CA LEU A 186 2.66 -6.81 -7.12
C LEU A 186 1.45 -6.28 -6.35
N LEU A 187 0.74 -7.20 -5.72
CA LEU A 187 -0.23 -6.85 -4.68
C LEU A 187 0.45 -6.91 -3.30
N VAL A 188 0.20 -5.94 -2.43
CA VAL A 188 0.65 -5.99 -1.03
C VAL A 188 -0.54 -6.21 -0.13
N ASP A 189 -0.43 -7.22 0.73
CA ASP A 189 -1.46 -7.73 1.65
C ASP A 189 -2.83 -8.02 0.98
N PRO A 190 -2.86 -8.86 -0.08
CA PRO A 190 -4.10 -9.19 -0.76
C PRO A 190 -4.96 -10.15 0.08
N ALA A 191 -6.09 -9.64 0.58
CA ALA A 191 -7.09 -10.41 1.31
C ALA A 191 -8.52 -10.01 0.93
N TRP A 192 -9.51 -10.75 1.43
CA TRP A 192 -10.96 -10.52 1.35
C TRP A 192 -11.63 -10.76 -0.01
N ASP A 193 -11.16 -10.17 -1.09
CA ASP A 193 -11.78 -10.25 -2.43
C ASP A 193 -10.72 -10.31 -3.52
N ILE A 194 -10.13 -11.49 -3.66
CA ILE A 194 -9.00 -11.70 -4.59
C ILE A 194 -9.44 -11.49 -6.04
N ARG A 195 -10.66 -11.89 -6.41
CA ARG A 195 -11.17 -11.64 -7.76
C ARG A 195 -11.31 -10.15 -8.04
N GLY A 196 -11.85 -9.38 -7.09
CA GLY A 196 -11.94 -7.92 -7.21
C GLY A 196 -10.58 -7.25 -7.34
N LEU A 197 -9.57 -7.69 -6.57
CA LEU A 197 -8.20 -7.20 -6.68
C LEU A 197 -7.57 -7.55 -8.04
N LEU A 198 -7.77 -8.77 -8.53
CA LEU A 198 -7.29 -9.18 -9.85
C LEU A 198 -7.98 -8.42 -11.00
N GLN A 199 -9.27 -8.10 -10.87
CA GLN A 199 -9.95 -7.24 -11.83
C GLN A 199 -9.33 -5.84 -11.88
N ILE A 200 -8.97 -5.27 -10.72
CA ILE A 200 -8.28 -3.97 -10.68
C ILE A 200 -6.94 -4.06 -11.41
N VAL A 201 -6.17 -5.13 -11.23
CA VAL A 201 -4.91 -5.35 -11.97
C VAL A 201 -5.14 -5.40 -13.48
N GLU A 202 -6.15 -6.16 -13.92
CA GLU A 202 -6.53 -6.30 -15.33
C GLU A 202 -6.97 -4.95 -15.94
N ASP A 203 -7.81 -4.19 -15.23
CA ASP A 203 -8.29 -2.87 -15.64
C ASP A 203 -7.14 -1.85 -15.81
N ARG A 204 -6.00 -2.07 -15.15
CA ARG A 204 -4.78 -1.27 -15.33
C ARG A 204 -3.88 -1.76 -16.47
N GLY A 205 -4.22 -2.87 -17.11
CA GLY A 205 -3.41 -3.48 -18.17
C GLY A 205 -2.06 -3.98 -17.67
N LEU A 206 -1.95 -4.35 -16.39
CA LEU A 206 -0.70 -4.81 -15.78
C LEU A 206 -0.69 -6.33 -15.64
N ARG A 207 0.50 -6.92 -15.70
CA ARG A 207 0.72 -8.32 -15.39
C ARG A 207 1.09 -8.49 -13.92
N LEU A 208 0.35 -9.32 -13.20
CA LEU A 208 0.67 -9.67 -11.82
C LEU A 208 1.91 -10.59 -11.76
N ARG A 209 2.92 -10.17 -11.00
CA ARG A 209 4.11 -10.97 -10.64
C ARG A 209 3.88 -11.81 -9.38
N GLY A 210 2.99 -11.34 -8.51
CA GLY A 210 2.63 -12.01 -7.28
C GLY A 210 2.29 -11.03 -6.17
N ALA A 211 2.61 -11.40 -4.94
CA ALA A 211 2.23 -10.61 -3.78
C ALA A 211 3.32 -10.47 -2.73
N ILE A 212 3.29 -9.39 -1.98
CA ILE A 212 4.10 -9.20 -0.77
C ILE A 212 3.16 -9.31 0.43
N ALA A 213 3.54 -10.13 1.41
CA ALA A 213 2.91 -10.17 2.72
C ALA A 213 3.76 -9.36 3.70
N THR A 214 3.26 -8.23 4.18
CA THR A 214 3.97 -7.41 5.17
C THR A 214 4.13 -8.16 6.49
N HIS A 215 3.16 -8.99 6.86
CA HIS A 215 3.20 -9.85 8.04
C HIS A 215 2.16 -10.99 7.93
N ALA A 216 2.31 -12.03 8.77
CA ALA A 216 1.43 -13.20 8.75
C ALA A 216 0.20 -13.04 9.65
N HIS A 217 -0.81 -12.27 9.21
CA HIS A 217 -2.15 -12.24 9.81
C HIS A 217 -3.26 -12.51 8.80
N ALA A 218 -4.32 -13.19 9.25
CA ALA A 218 -5.34 -13.74 8.38
C ALA A 218 -6.12 -12.69 7.57
N ASP A 219 -6.25 -11.46 8.07
CA ASP A 219 -6.88 -10.35 7.37
C ASP A 219 -5.97 -9.64 6.35
N HIS A 220 -4.67 -9.96 6.32
CA HIS A 220 -3.69 -9.49 5.33
C HIS A 220 -3.33 -10.56 4.29
N VAL A 221 -3.29 -11.84 4.70
CA VAL A 221 -2.83 -12.94 3.83
C VAL A 221 -3.90 -13.99 3.53
N GLY A 222 -5.08 -13.87 4.13
CA GLY A 222 -6.14 -14.89 4.09
C GLY A 222 -5.99 -15.95 5.18
N GLY A 223 -6.99 -16.81 5.29
CA GLY A 223 -7.08 -17.84 6.33
C GLY A 223 -8.39 -17.77 7.08
N ARG A 224 -8.36 -17.81 8.41
CA ARG A 224 -9.56 -17.75 9.24
C ARG A 224 -9.39 -16.80 10.42
N LEU A 225 -10.32 -15.87 10.59
CA LEU A 225 -10.32 -14.90 11.68
C LEU A 225 -11.73 -14.80 12.28
N PHE A 226 -11.86 -14.91 13.61
CA PHE A 226 -13.15 -14.86 14.33
C PHE A 226 -14.24 -15.79 13.75
N GLY A 227 -13.84 -16.93 13.20
CA GLY A 227 -14.76 -17.89 12.59
C GLY A 227 -15.17 -17.57 11.14
N ILE A 228 -14.66 -16.48 10.57
CA ILE A 228 -14.87 -16.05 9.19
C ILE A 228 -13.69 -16.55 8.35
N GLY A 229 -13.98 -17.19 7.21
CA GLY A 229 -12.97 -17.52 6.21
C GLY A 229 -12.65 -16.27 5.38
N ILE A 230 -11.37 -15.97 5.22
CA ILE A 230 -10.89 -14.80 4.47
C ILE A 230 -10.12 -15.33 3.26
N GLU A 231 -10.57 -14.98 2.06
CA GLU A 231 -9.79 -15.24 0.85
C GLU A 231 -8.49 -14.42 0.89
N GLY A 232 -7.41 -14.96 0.34
CA GLY A 232 -6.11 -14.31 0.38
C GLY A 232 -5.12 -14.99 -0.57
N LEU A 233 -3.88 -15.15 -0.11
CA LEU A 233 -2.79 -15.71 -0.91
C LEU A 233 -3.09 -17.08 -1.52
N SER A 234 -3.76 -17.96 -0.78
CA SER A 234 -4.15 -19.29 -1.29
C SER A 234 -5.01 -19.17 -2.56
N ARG A 235 -6.01 -18.30 -2.53
CA ARG A 235 -6.88 -18.02 -3.68
C ARG A 235 -6.14 -17.27 -4.79
N LEU A 236 -5.23 -16.35 -4.43
CA LEU A 236 -4.41 -15.63 -5.40
C LEU A 236 -3.53 -16.58 -6.21
N LEU A 237 -2.83 -17.51 -5.55
CA LEU A 237 -1.93 -18.47 -6.21
C LEU A 237 -2.67 -19.53 -7.03
N GLU A 238 -3.94 -19.82 -6.70
CA GLU A 238 -4.82 -20.65 -7.52
C GLU A 238 -5.21 -19.93 -8.83
N LEU A 239 -5.57 -18.65 -8.75
CA LEU A 239 -6.00 -17.85 -9.90
C LEU A 239 -4.81 -17.32 -10.73
N ALA A 240 -3.63 -17.20 -10.14
CA ALA A 240 -2.38 -16.80 -10.77
C ALA A 240 -1.27 -17.84 -10.47
N PRO A 241 -1.21 -18.97 -11.23
CA PRO A 241 -0.28 -20.06 -10.95
C PRO A 241 1.21 -19.70 -11.04
N GLU A 242 1.56 -18.63 -11.77
CA GLU A 242 2.94 -18.15 -11.90
C GLU A 242 3.35 -17.17 -10.79
N ALA A 243 2.40 -16.69 -9.98
CA ALA A 243 2.67 -15.72 -8.93
C ALA A 243 3.59 -16.30 -7.85
N ARG A 244 4.44 -15.45 -7.28
CA ARG A 244 5.26 -15.73 -6.09
C ARG A 244 4.81 -14.87 -4.91
N VAL A 245 5.13 -15.31 -3.70
CA VAL A 245 4.82 -14.55 -2.48
C VAL A 245 6.12 -14.18 -1.77
N TRP A 246 6.39 -12.89 -1.63
CA TRP A 246 7.49 -12.40 -0.82
C TRP A 246 7.03 -12.19 0.62
N VAL A 247 7.76 -12.80 1.56
CA VAL A 247 7.46 -12.73 2.99
C VAL A 247 8.78 -12.75 3.77
N HIS A 248 8.82 -12.06 4.91
CA HIS A 248 9.99 -12.16 5.77
C HIS A 248 10.15 -13.60 6.29
N ASP A 249 11.39 -14.09 6.35
CA ASP A 249 11.70 -15.46 6.77
C ASP A 249 11.05 -15.87 8.11
N ALA A 250 11.05 -14.95 9.09
CA ALA A 250 10.48 -15.18 10.42
C ALA A 250 8.94 -15.35 10.45
N ASP A 251 8.22 -15.02 9.38
CA ASP A 251 6.77 -15.24 9.24
C ASP A 251 6.41 -16.29 8.19
N ALA A 252 7.38 -16.80 7.42
CA ALA A 252 7.12 -17.74 6.33
C ALA A 252 6.38 -19.01 6.79
N GLU A 253 6.80 -19.59 7.92
CA GLU A 253 6.13 -20.79 8.46
C GLU A 253 4.72 -20.50 8.97
N GLU A 254 4.49 -19.35 9.60
CA GLU A 254 3.17 -18.99 10.10
C GLU A 254 2.21 -18.68 8.94
N LEU A 255 2.70 -18.01 7.89
CA LEU A 255 1.94 -17.76 6.67
C LEU A 255 1.47 -19.08 6.05
N VAL A 256 2.34 -20.09 5.94
CA VAL A 256 1.95 -21.43 5.44
C VAL A 256 0.88 -22.06 6.32
N LYS A 257 1.02 -21.99 7.66
CA LYS A 257 0.02 -22.54 8.58
C LYS A 257 -1.34 -21.86 8.45
N LEU A 258 -1.36 -20.53 8.29
CA LEU A 258 -2.59 -19.74 8.19
C LEU A 258 -3.33 -19.95 6.87
N THR A 259 -2.58 -20.08 5.77
CA THR A 259 -3.13 -20.01 4.41
C THR A 259 -3.15 -21.35 3.67
N GLY A 260 -2.32 -22.31 4.09
CA GLY A 260 -2.14 -23.59 3.41
C GLY A 260 -1.41 -23.50 2.07
N VAL A 261 -0.77 -22.36 1.75
CA VAL A 261 -0.02 -22.21 0.50
C VAL A 261 1.20 -23.14 0.47
N ASP A 262 1.56 -23.61 -0.73
CA ASP A 262 2.78 -24.39 -0.94
C ASP A 262 4.02 -23.55 -0.57
N PRO A 263 4.86 -24.00 0.39
CA PRO A 263 6.09 -23.31 0.78
C PRO A 263 7.03 -23.00 -0.39
N ASN A 264 7.01 -23.79 -1.47
CA ASN A 264 7.84 -23.56 -2.66
C ASN A 264 7.40 -22.35 -3.50
N ARG A 265 6.25 -21.75 -3.15
CA ARG A 265 5.75 -20.50 -3.75
C ARG A 265 6.22 -19.26 -2.99
N LEU A 266 6.90 -19.44 -1.86
CA LEU A 266 7.40 -18.35 -1.02
C LEU A 266 8.83 -17.98 -1.39
N GLU A 267 9.05 -16.68 -1.58
CA GLU A 267 10.36 -16.04 -1.65
C GLU A 267 10.63 -15.41 -0.27
N ARG A 268 11.56 -16.00 0.48
CA ARG A 268 11.92 -15.51 1.82
C ARG A 268 12.85 -14.31 1.67
N VAL A 269 12.52 -13.21 2.34
CA VAL A 269 13.32 -11.98 2.35
C VAL A 269 13.79 -11.61 3.76
N HIS A 270 14.84 -10.82 3.81
CA HIS A 270 15.46 -10.29 5.02
C HIS A 270 15.58 -8.77 4.99
N HIS A 271 16.01 -8.18 6.11
CA HIS A 271 16.26 -6.74 6.20
C HIS A 271 17.26 -6.26 5.12
N ARG A 272 16.87 -5.23 4.38
CA ARG A 272 17.59 -4.60 3.25
C ARG A 272 17.74 -5.45 2.00
N ASP A 273 17.06 -6.60 1.92
CA ASP A 273 16.91 -7.25 0.64
C ASP A 273 16.13 -6.33 -0.31
N THR A 274 16.43 -6.45 -1.60
CA THR A 274 15.79 -5.65 -2.63
C THR A 274 15.11 -6.51 -3.67
N LEU A 275 13.99 -6.04 -4.20
CA LEU A 275 13.30 -6.63 -5.34
C LEU A 275 13.16 -5.59 -6.44
N SER A 276 13.62 -5.93 -7.64
CA SER A 276 13.45 -5.09 -8.83
C SER A 276 12.23 -5.52 -9.63
N MET A 277 11.47 -4.54 -10.09
CA MET A 277 10.33 -4.70 -10.99
C MET A 277 10.39 -3.56 -12.01
N GLY A 278 10.90 -3.85 -13.21
CA GLY A 278 11.30 -2.80 -14.15
C GLY A 278 12.40 -1.93 -13.55
N GLU A 279 12.19 -0.61 -13.57
CA GLU A 279 13.08 0.39 -12.96
C GLU A 279 12.67 0.68 -11.50
N THR A 280 11.51 0.18 -11.05
CA THR A 280 11.08 0.30 -9.66
C THR A 280 11.85 -0.67 -8.76
N GLN A 281 12.63 -0.13 -7.83
CA GLN A 281 13.32 -0.89 -6.80
C GLN A 281 12.54 -0.83 -5.48
N LEU A 282 12.28 -2.00 -4.92
CA LEU A 282 11.72 -2.19 -3.59
C LEU A 282 12.84 -2.58 -2.62
N GLU A 283 12.77 -2.05 -1.40
CA GLU A 283 13.64 -2.44 -0.29
C GLU A 283 12.77 -2.94 0.87
N PHE A 284 13.09 -4.12 1.40
CA PHE A 284 12.39 -4.71 2.54
C PHE A 284 13.05 -4.28 3.84
N LEU A 285 12.32 -3.61 4.71
CA LEU A 285 12.79 -3.24 6.04
C LEU A 285 12.15 -4.17 7.06
N HIS A 286 12.92 -5.10 7.62
CA HIS A 286 12.44 -5.89 8.76
C HIS A 286 12.10 -4.98 9.94
N THR A 287 10.86 -5.04 10.39
CA THR A 287 10.27 -4.22 11.44
C THR A 287 9.42 -5.08 12.39
N PRO A 288 10.05 -6.04 13.10
CA PRO A 288 9.33 -6.96 13.97
C PRO A 288 8.64 -6.23 15.13
N GLY A 289 7.62 -6.86 15.69
CA GLY A 289 6.94 -6.37 16.88
C GLY A 289 5.47 -6.74 16.92
N HIS A 290 4.74 -6.42 15.85
CA HIS A 290 3.37 -6.89 15.69
C HIS A 290 3.35 -8.41 15.50
N THR A 291 4.18 -8.88 14.56
CA THR A 291 4.59 -10.28 14.40
C THR A 291 6.13 -10.34 14.34
N PRO A 292 6.76 -11.52 14.50
CA PRO A 292 8.20 -11.68 14.38
C PRO A 292 8.74 -11.38 12.98
N GLY A 293 7.93 -11.61 11.94
CA GLY A 293 8.28 -11.34 10.55
C GLY A 293 7.68 -10.07 9.95
N ALA A 294 7.09 -9.19 10.77
CA ALA A 294 6.57 -7.94 10.25
C ALA A 294 7.66 -7.13 9.53
N MET A 295 7.34 -6.62 8.34
CA MET A 295 8.25 -5.83 7.52
C MET A 295 7.52 -4.68 6.82
N CYS A 296 8.25 -3.59 6.61
CA CYS A 296 7.83 -2.49 5.76
C CYS A 296 8.44 -2.64 4.36
N VAL A 297 7.72 -2.21 3.34
CA VAL A 297 8.19 -2.20 1.94
C VAL A 297 8.41 -0.75 1.51
N LYS A 298 9.67 -0.39 1.25
CA LYS A 298 10.04 0.94 0.78
C LYS A 298 10.15 0.95 -0.74
N ALA A 299 9.51 1.91 -1.38
CA ALA A 299 9.60 2.17 -2.81
C ALA A 299 9.79 3.67 -3.01
N GLY A 300 10.98 4.13 -3.43
CA GLY A 300 11.28 5.56 -3.46
C GLY A 300 10.93 6.23 -2.11
N ASP A 301 10.13 7.30 -2.14
CA ASP A 301 9.69 8.01 -0.92
C ASP A 301 8.45 7.40 -0.26
N ALA A 302 7.89 6.31 -0.79
CA ALA A 302 6.74 5.62 -0.20
C ALA A 302 7.19 4.47 0.71
N LEU A 303 6.51 4.31 1.83
CA LEU A 303 6.73 3.23 2.79
C LEU A 303 5.40 2.56 3.14
N LEU A 304 5.21 1.35 2.65
CA LEU A 304 4.10 0.48 3.05
C LEU A 304 4.49 -0.18 4.37
N THR A 305 3.72 0.06 5.42
CA THR A 305 4.14 -0.21 6.80
C THR A 305 3.46 -1.41 7.44
N GLY A 306 2.47 -2.00 6.74
CA GLY A 306 1.61 -3.01 7.32
C GLY A 306 1.10 -2.55 8.68
N ASP A 307 1.24 -3.42 9.67
CA ASP A 307 0.80 -3.15 11.04
C ASP A 307 1.94 -2.70 11.96
N THR A 308 3.10 -2.33 11.40
CA THR A 308 4.18 -1.73 12.20
C THR A 308 3.78 -0.32 12.64
N LEU A 309 3.31 0.51 11.70
CA LEU A 309 3.02 1.92 11.91
C LEU A 309 1.68 2.29 11.28
N PHE A 310 0.80 2.90 12.07
CA PHE A 310 -0.43 3.52 11.58
C PHE A 310 -0.34 5.04 11.68
N VAL A 311 -1.27 5.75 11.05
CA VAL A 311 -1.35 7.21 11.20
C VAL A 311 -1.81 7.54 12.62
N GLY A 312 -0.87 8.02 13.45
CA GLY A 312 -1.08 8.37 14.85
C GLY A 312 -1.12 7.19 15.84
N GLU A 313 -0.85 5.97 15.40
CA GLU A 313 -0.84 4.77 16.26
C GLU A 313 0.15 3.70 15.72
N CYS A 314 0.19 2.50 16.31
CA CYS A 314 0.90 1.34 15.79
C CYS A 314 0.03 0.10 15.89
N GLY A 315 0.44 -1.01 15.26
CA GLY A 315 -0.22 -2.28 15.43
C GLY A 315 -0.18 -2.79 16.87
N ARG A 316 -1.06 -3.74 17.14
CA ARG A 316 -1.15 -4.40 18.44
C ARG A 316 0.13 -5.16 18.77
N ILE A 317 0.47 -5.20 20.05
CA ILE A 317 1.67 -5.88 20.57
C ILE A 317 1.34 -6.88 21.70
N ASP A 318 0.05 -7.16 21.87
CA ASP A 318 -0.51 -8.04 22.90
C ASP A 318 -1.04 -9.36 22.31
N LEU A 319 -0.83 -9.58 21.00
CA LEU A 319 -1.24 -10.81 20.33
C LEU A 319 -0.17 -11.90 20.51
N PRO A 320 -0.54 -13.18 20.34
CA PRO A 320 0.44 -14.26 20.28
C PRO A 320 1.54 -13.94 19.26
N ARG A 321 2.79 -14.24 19.62
CA ARG A 321 4.01 -13.93 18.84
C ARG A 321 4.38 -12.43 18.74
N SER A 322 3.59 -11.51 19.28
CA SER A 322 4.03 -10.10 19.34
C SER A 322 5.23 -9.91 20.27
N GLU A 323 6.08 -8.94 19.94
CA GLU A 323 7.33 -8.65 20.62
C GLU A 323 7.41 -7.13 20.94
N PRO A 324 6.90 -6.68 22.10
CA PRO A 324 6.82 -5.26 22.44
C PRO A 324 8.15 -4.50 22.29
N LEU A 325 9.24 -5.02 22.84
CA LEU A 325 10.57 -4.39 22.71
C LEU A 325 10.97 -4.25 21.23
N LYS A 326 10.68 -5.25 20.41
CA LYS A 326 10.97 -5.20 18.97
C LYS A 326 10.12 -4.18 18.24
N MET A 327 8.84 -4.05 18.59
CA MET A 327 7.99 -2.99 18.03
C MET A 327 8.59 -1.61 18.32
N TRP A 328 9.01 -1.37 19.57
CA TRP A 328 9.65 -0.10 19.92
C TRP A 328 10.95 0.14 19.14
N GLU A 329 11.81 -0.88 19.01
CA GLU A 329 13.04 -0.79 18.20
C GLU A 329 12.72 -0.50 16.73
N SER A 330 11.73 -1.18 16.15
CA SER A 330 11.26 -0.96 14.77
C SER A 330 10.79 0.48 14.55
N LEU A 331 9.97 1.01 15.46
CA LEU A 331 9.46 2.38 15.37
C LEU A 331 10.56 3.43 15.58
N ASN A 332 11.38 3.29 16.62
CA ASN A 332 12.28 4.34 17.11
C ASN A 332 13.72 4.23 16.61
N ARG A 333 14.15 3.05 16.15
CA ARG A 333 15.52 2.81 15.65
C ARG A 333 15.58 2.43 14.18
N THR A 334 14.46 2.04 13.57
CA THR A 334 14.39 1.78 12.13
C THR A 334 13.61 2.88 11.42
N LEU A 335 12.31 3.00 11.70
CA LEU A 335 11.43 3.92 10.97
C LEU A 335 11.71 5.39 11.29
N ALA A 336 11.99 5.73 12.55
CA ALA A 336 12.35 7.11 12.93
C ALA A 336 13.70 7.60 12.33
N LEU A 337 14.51 6.72 11.74
CA LEU A 337 15.74 7.13 11.03
C LEU A 337 15.50 7.46 9.56
N LEU A 338 14.30 7.19 9.03
CA LEU A 338 13.96 7.53 7.65
C LEU A 338 13.78 9.05 7.48
N PRO A 339 13.96 9.57 6.24
CA PRO A 339 13.69 10.97 5.91
C PRO A 339 12.26 11.38 6.25
N ASP A 340 12.08 12.62 6.72
CA ASP A 340 10.80 13.12 7.20
C ASP A 340 9.72 13.19 6.11
N GLU A 341 10.14 13.34 4.85
CA GLU A 341 9.32 13.33 3.65
C GLU A 341 8.82 11.94 3.25
N THR A 342 9.35 10.87 3.84
CA THR A 342 8.92 9.49 3.56
C THR A 342 7.43 9.35 3.88
N VAL A 343 6.62 9.04 2.87
CA VAL A 343 5.17 8.91 2.97
C VAL A 343 4.80 7.54 3.53
N VAL A 344 3.98 7.53 4.58
CA VAL A 344 3.53 6.33 5.28
C VAL A 344 2.20 5.86 4.71
N TYR A 345 2.18 4.58 4.32
CA TYR A 345 1.02 3.85 3.83
C TYR A 345 0.74 2.66 4.77
N PRO A 346 -0.26 2.74 5.68
CA PRO A 346 -0.50 1.75 6.73
C PRO A 346 -1.23 0.50 6.24
N GLY A 347 -1.22 -0.58 7.03
CA GLY A 347 -2.01 -1.78 6.77
C GLY A 347 -3.52 -1.57 6.92
N HIS A 348 -3.94 -0.58 7.71
CA HIS A 348 -5.33 -0.28 8.01
C HIS A 348 -5.65 1.21 8.09
N LEU A 349 -6.91 1.56 7.83
CA LEU A 349 -7.47 2.89 8.09
C LEU A 349 -8.03 2.99 9.52
N TYR A 350 -7.17 2.88 10.53
CA TYR A 350 -7.54 3.11 11.93
C TYR A 350 -7.25 4.54 12.41
N GLY A 351 -6.32 5.21 11.75
CA GLY A 351 -5.96 6.60 12.01
C GLY A 351 -6.95 7.61 11.40
N PRO A 352 -6.74 8.92 11.66
CA PRO A 352 -7.61 9.99 11.15
C PRO A 352 -7.51 10.21 9.63
N ALA A 353 -6.47 9.68 8.98
CA ALA A 353 -6.16 9.85 7.57
C ALA A 353 -5.61 8.54 6.97
N PRO A 354 -5.72 8.35 5.65
CA PRO A 354 -5.24 7.14 4.96
C PRO A 354 -3.73 7.09 4.76
N THR A 355 -3.04 8.22 4.90
CA THR A 355 -1.58 8.33 4.78
C THR A 355 -1.06 9.41 5.73
N SER A 356 0.26 9.40 5.96
CA SER A 356 1.00 10.41 6.72
C SER A 356 2.43 10.51 6.18
N THR A 357 3.33 11.14 6.92
CA THR A 357 4.78 11.05 6.67
C THR A 357 5.54 10.70 7.94
N ILE A 358 6.74 10.14 7.82
CA ILE A 358 7.62 9.85 8.96
C ILE A 358 7.83 11.10 9.82
N GLY A 359 8.03 12.27 9.20
CA GLY A 359 8.18 13.53 9.91
C GLY A 359 6.94 13.93 10.71
N GLN A 360 5.74 13.68 10.19
CA GLN A 360 4.49 13.93 10.91
C GLN A 360 4.32 12.94 12.07
N GLU A 361 4.56 11.65 11.84
CA GLU A 361 4.45 10.62 12.89
C GLU A 361 5.46 10.87 14.02
N LYS A 362 6.69 11.30 13.72
CA LYS A 362 7.68 11.73 14.72
C LYS A 362 7.21 12.87 15.63
N ARG A 363 6.33 13.75 15.12
CA ARG A 363 5.82 14.92 15.87
C ARG A 363 4.56 14.61 16.66
N SER A 364 3.70 13.71 16.17
CA SER A 364 2.36 13.53 16.72
C SER A 364 2.02 12.11 17.18
N ASN A 365 2.76 11.08 16.74
CA ASN A 365 2.49 9.71 17.14
C ASN A 365 3.16 9.41 18.49
N PRO A 366 2.41 9.00 19.52
CA PRO A 366 2.97 8.74 20.86
C PRO A 366 3.92 7.53 20.91
N ASN A 367 4.03 6.75 19.82
CA ASN A 367 4.91 5.59 19.73
C ASN A 367 6.27 5.90 19.07
N LEU A 368 6.46 7.11 18.51
CA LEU A 368 7.71 7.54 17.86
C LEU A 368 8.42 8.63 18.69
N ASN A 369 9.74 8.66 18.58
CA ASN A 369 10.64 9.56 19.31
C ASN A 369 10.43 9.53 20.83
N VAL A 370 10.15 8.34 21.36
CA VAL A 370 9.87 8.11 22.78
C VAL A 370 10.86 7.10 23.34
N SER A 371 11.29 7.27 24.59
CA SER A 371 12.15 6.28 25.25
C SER A 371 11.37 4.98 25.50
N PHE A 372 12.08 3.86 25.63
CA PHE A 372 11.42 2.58 25.90
C PHE A 372 10.65 2.59 27.23
N ASP A 373 11.19 3.27 28.26
CA ASP A 373 10.53 3.37 29.56
C ASP A 373 9.24 4.19 29.50
N GLU A 374 9.24 5.32 28.81
CA GLU A 374 8.04 6.12 28.56
C GLU A 374 7.01 5.31 27.77
N TRP A 375 7.43 4.64 26.69
CA TRP A 375 6.55 3.83 25.86
C TRP A 375 5.92 2.67 26.64
N ARG A 376 6.71 1.98 27.46
CA ARG A 376 6.24 0.91 28.34
C ARG A 376 5.22 1.42 29.37
N SER A 377 5.45 2.61 29.95
CA SER A 377 4.55 3.19 30.95
C SER A 377 3.15 3.46 30.41
N VAL A 378 3.05 3.85 29.12
CA VAL A 378 1.77 4.09 28.42
C VAL A 378 1.03 2.78 28.14
N LEU A 379 1.76 1.69 27.90
CA LEU A 379 1.21 0.37 27.60
C LEU A 379 0.82 -0.44 28.85
N GLY A 380 1.14 0.05 30.05
CA GLY A 380 0.74 -0.55 31.32
C GLY A 380 1.47 -1.85 31.67
N ALA A 381 2.69 -2.04 31.14
CA ALA A 381 3.53 -3.24 31.31
C ALA A 381 4.61 -3.11 32.38
#